data_AF-A0A093ZUH4-F1
#
_entry.id   AF-A0A093ZUH4-F1
#
_cell.length_a   1.000
_cell.length_b   1.000
_cell.length_c   1.000
_cell.angle_alpha   90.00
_cell.angle_beta   90.00
_cell.angle_gamma   90.00
#
_symmetry.space_group_name_H-M   'P 1'
#
loop_
_entity.id
_entity.type
_entity.pdbx_description
1 polymer ?
#
loop_
_entity_poly.entity_id
_entity_poly.type
_entity_poly.pdbx_seq_one_letter_code
_entity_poly.pdbx_strand_id
1 'polypeptide(L)'
;TAATTTMRIRPQREQDELIASFSAEHRKAFLDAMALARLGRCQEGLRRFVVEGQKAGFANSKLLPIVIHVGTSVDAFREVLFYYSSK
;
A
#
# COMPACT_ATOMS: atom_id res chain seq x y z
N THR A 1 -20.72 2.99 16.43
CA THR A 1 -19.85 1.82 16.65
C THR A 1 -18.87 1.77 15.49
N ALA A 2 -17.60 2.12 15.71
CA ALA A 2 -16.60 2.10 14.64
C ALA A 2 -16.13 0.65 14.42
N ALA A 3 -16.37 0.09 13.24
CA ALA A 3 -15.83 -1.21 12.87
C ALA A 3 -14.32 -1.07 12.72
N THR A 4 -13.55 -1.66 13.64
CA THR A 4 -12.10 -1.78 13.51
C THR A 4 -11.82 -2.91 12.53
N THR A 5 -11.62 -2.58 11.25
CA THR A 5 -11.20 -3.56 10.24
C THR A 5 -9.81 -4.08 10.60
N THR A 6 -9.74 -5.28 11.18
CA THR A 6 -8.48 -5.96 11.48
C THR A 6 -7.85 -6.43 10.17
N MET A 7 -6.81 -5.75 9.71
CA MET A 7 -6.03 -6.20 8.56
C MET A 7 -5.24 -7.46 8.95
N ARG A 8 -5.48 -8.58 8.28
CA ARG A 8 -4.64 -9.78 8.40
C ARG A 8 -3.41 -9.60 7.53
N ILE A 9 -2.22 -9.76 8.13
CA ILE A 9 -0.96 -9.73 7.38
C ILE A 9 -0.87 -10.98 6.52
N ARG A 10 -0.61 -10.82 5.21
CA ARG A 10 -0.46 -11.96 4.28
C ARG A 10 0.81 -12.74 4.59
N PRO A 11 0.85 -14.06 4.36
CA PRO A 11 2.09 -14.83 4.41
C PRO A 11 3.14 -14.26 3.45
N GLN A 12 4.42 -14.33 3.82
CA GLN A 12 5.50 -13.72 3.04
C GLN A 12 5.56 -14.21 1.59
N ARG A 13 5.29 -15.50 1.36
CA ARG A 13 5.22 -16.08 0.01
C ARG A 13 4.18 -15.40 -0.88
N GLU A 14 2.99 -15.11 -0.35
CA GLU A 14 1.93 -14.41 -1.09
C GLU A 14 2.32 -12.96 -1.39
N GLN A 15 3.01 -12.31 -0.44
CA GLN A 15 3.55 -10.95 -0.67
C GLN A 15 4.59 -10.94 -1.80
N ASP A 16 5.49 -11.93 -1.82
CA ASP A 16 6.53 -12.05 -2.84
C ASP A 16 5.93 -12.33 -4.23
N GLU A 17 4.93 -13.21 -4.30
CA GLU A 17 4.16 -13.51 -5.52
C GLU A 17 3.42 -12.26 -6.05
N LEU A 18 2.80 -11.47 -5.17
CA LEU A 18 2.18 -10.19 -5.55
C LEU A 18 3.20 -9.19 -6.08
N ILE A 19 4.32 -8.98 -5.37
CA ILE A 19 5.37 -8.04 -5.79
C ILE A 19 5.97 -8.46 -7.14
N ALA A 20 6.11 -9.77 -7.39
CA ALA A 20 6.58 -10.30 -8.66
C ALA A 20 5.60 -10.04 -9.82
N SER A 21 4.29 -9.94 -9.53
CA SER A 21 3.26 -9.63 -10.53
C SER A 21 3.18 -8.15 -10.92
N PHE A 22 3.86 -7.25 -10.20
CA PHE A 22 3.81 -5.82 -10.43
C PHE A 22 4.50 -5.41 -11.73
N SER A 23 3.95 -4.41 -12.41
CA SER A 23 4.68 -3.71 -13.48
C SER A 23 5.89 -2.96 -12.91
N ALA A 24 6.79 -2.50 -13.77
CA ALA A 24 7.97 -1.74 -13.35
C ALA A 24 7.58 -0.45 -12.60
N GLU A 25 6.55 0.25 -13.07
CA GLU A 25 6.01 1.48 -12.47
C GLU A 25 5.38 1.22 -11.11
N HIS A 26 4.58 0.15 -11.02
CA HIS A 26 3.93 -0.25 -9.77
C HIS A 26 4.95 -0.67 -8.72
N ARG A 27 5.95 -1.45 -9.11
CA ARG A 27 7.05 -1.86 -8.25
C ARG A 27 7.86 -0.66 -7.76
N LYS A 28 8.15 0.30 -8.64
CA LYS A 28 8.84 1.55 -8.27
C LYS A 28 8.04 2.35 -7.24
N ALA A 29 6.75 2.60 -7.51
CA ALA A 29 5.88 3.32 -6.60
C ALA A 29 5.76 2.61 -5.23
N PHE A 30 5.69 1.28 -5.23
CA PHE A 30 5.65 0.48 -4.02
C PHE A 30 6.94 0.63 -3.19
N LEU A 31 8.11 0.53 -3.82
CA LEU A 31 9.40 0.70 -3.14
C LEU A 31 9.58 2.11 -2.58
N ASP A 32 9.17 3.13 -3.33
CA ASP A 32 9.22 4.54 -2.89
C ASP A 32 8.31 4.77 -1.68
N ALA A 33 7.11 4.20 -1.68
CA ALA A 33 6.19 4.27 -0.56
C ALA A 33 6.75 3.55 0.69
N MET A 34 7.35 2.38 0.51
CA MET A 34 8.00 1.62 1.59
C MET A 34 9.22 2.36 2.17
N ALA A 35 9.99 3.07 1.34
CA ALA A 35 11.10 3.90 1.81
C ALA A 35 10.58 5.05 2.70
N LEU A 36 9.49 5.70 2.32
CA LEU A 36 8.84 6.73 3.14
C LEU A 36 8.28 6.16 4.45
N ALA A 37 7.69 4.97 4.42
CA ALA A 37 7.18 4.31 5.63
C ALA A 37 8.28 4.02 6.66
N ARG A 38 9.47 3.60 6.22
CA ARG A 38 10.63 3.40 7.11
C ARG A 38 11.10 4.69 7.80
N LEU A 39 10.80 5.84 7.22
CA LEU A 39 11.05 7.17 7.82
C LEU A 39 9.88 7.65 8.68
N GLY A 40 8.87 6.82 8.94
CA GLY A 40 7.65 7.19 9.66
C GLY A 40 6.65 8.01 8.83
N ARG A 41 6.88 8.18 7.52
CA ARG A 41 6.06 9.01 6.62
C ARG A 41 5.04 8.18 5.82
N CYS A 42 4.35 7.27 6.50
CA CYS A 42 3.39 6.35 5.87
C CYS A 42 2.25 7.08 5.12
N GLN A 43 1.69 8.15 5.70
CA GLN A 43 0.63 8.94 5.05
C GLN A 43 1.08 9.52 3.70
N GLU A 44 2.31 10.05 3.65
CA GLU A 44 2.85 10.60 2.42
C GLU A 44 3.20 9.50 1.40
N GLY A 45 3.72 8.36 1.88
CA GLY A 45 3.94 7.18 1.06
C GLY A 45 2.66 6.72 0.37
N LEU A 46 1.55 6.62 1.12
CA LEU A 46 0.25 6.24 0.56
C LEU A 46 -0.23 7.25 -0.48
N ARG A 47 -0.17 8.55 -0.15
CA ARG A 47 -0.61 9.61 -1.07
C ARG A 47 0.15 9.54 -2.40
N ARG A 48 1.47 9.40 -2.36
CA ARG A 48 2.30 9.29 -3.57
C ARG A 48 1.98 8.01 -4.34
N PHE A 49 1.86 6.88 -3.64
CA PHE A 49 1.52 5.59 -4.25
C PHE A 49 0.20 5.65 -5.04
N VAL A 50 -0.85 6.21 -4.44
CA VAL A 50 -2.17 6.34 -5.09
C VAL A 50 -2.10 7.28 -6.30
N VAL A 51 -1.40 8.41 -6.19
CA VAL A 51 -1.25 9.36 -7.31
C VAL A 51 -0.50 8.74 -8.49
N GLU A 52 0.64 8.08 -8.23
CA GLU A 52 1.40 7.39 -9.28
C GLU A 52 0.62 6.21 -9.85
N GLY A 53 -0.13 5.49 -9.01
CA GLY A 53 -0.99 4.40 -9.45
C GLY A 53 -2.19 4.83 -10.29
N GLN A 54 -2.73 6.02 -10.06
CA GLN A 54 -3.76 6.60 -10.92
C GLN A 54 -3.19 6.98 -12.29
N LYS A 55 -1.98 7.55 -12.32
CA LYS A 55 -1.29 7.88 -13.59
C LYS A 55 -0.94 6.64 -14.40
N ALA A 56 -0.44 5.60 -13.74
CA ALA A 56 -0.01 4.36 -14.37
C ALA A 56 -1.14 3.32 -14.55
N GLY A 57 -2.33 3.57 -14.02
CA GLY A 57 -3.50 2.69 -14.18
C GLY A 57 -3.49 1.41 -13.34
N PHE A 58 -2.66 1.33 -12.29
CA PHE A 58 -2.62 0.16 -11.39
C PHE A 58 -3.39 0.39 -10.07
N ALA A 59 -3.61 1.63 -9.63
CA ALA A 59 -4.34 1.90 -8.40
C ALA A 59 -5.84 1.99 -8.63
N ASN A 60 -6.62 1.27 -7.84
CA ASN A 60 -8.08 1.32 -7.90
C ASN A 60 -8.61 2.49 -7.04
N SER A 61 -9.07 3.55 -7.70
CA SER A 61 -9.63 4.76 -7.07
C SER A 61 -11.01 4.56 -6.45
N LYS A 62 -11.68 3.42 -6.69
CA LYS A 62 -13.00 3.10 -6.12
C LYS A 62 -12.90 2.46 -4.74
N LEU A 63 -11.70 2.12 -4.30
CA LEU A 63 -11.48 1.53 -2.99
C LEU A 63 -11.72 2.54 -1.87
N LEU A 64 -12.11 2.03 -0.70
CA LEU A 64 -12.39 2.88 0.44
C LEU A 64 -11.12 3.63 0.86
N PRO A 65 -11.22 4.92 1.20
CA PRO A 65 -10.08 5.68 1.71
C PRO A 65 -9.65 5.12 3.07
N ILE A 66 -8.40 4.64 3.16
CA ILE A 66 -7.81 4.15 4.40
C ILE A 66 -7.06 5.31 5.07
N VAL A 67 -7.43 5.61 6.32
CA VAL A 67 -6.71 6.57 7.15
C VAL A 67 -5.53 5.88 7.81
N ILE A 68 -4.31 6.33 7.51
CA ILE A 68 -3.09 5.86 8.14
C ILE A 68 -2.87 6.65 9.44
N HIS A 69 -2.80 5.97 10.57
CA HIS A 69 -2.52 6.60 11.87
C HIS A 69 -1.02 6.70 12.15
N VAL A 70 -0.63 7.69 12.97
CA VAL A 70 0.73 7.81 13.51
C VAL A 70 1.01 6.56 14.36
N GLY A 71 2.06 5.82 14.01
CA GLY A 71 2.39 4.53 14.63
C GLY A 71 1.97 3.29 13.81
N THR A 72 1.39 3.47 12.61
CA THR A 72 1.17 2.36 11.68
C THR A 72 2.50 1.67 11.37
N SER A 73 2.60 0.37 11.65
CA SER A 73 3.80 -0.41 11.38
C SER A 73 4.06 -0.50 9.88
N VAL A 74 5.32 -0.72 9.50
CA VAL A 74 5.72 -0.89 8.10
C VAL A 74 5.00 -2.09 7.46
N ASP A 75 4.75 -3.16 8.23
CA ASP A 75 4.04 -4.34 7.72
C ASP A 75 2.55 -4.06 7.52
N ALA A 76 1.89 -3.36 8.44
CA ALA A 76 0.51 -2.94 8.26
C ALA A 76 0.37 -1.97 7.07
N PHE A 77 1.33 -1.05 6.90
CA PHE A 77 1.37 -0.15 5.77
C PHE A 77 1.51 -0.91 4.43
N ARG A 78 2.35 -1.95 4.39
CA ARG A 78 2.51 -2.80 3.21
C ARG A 78 1.19 -3.43 2.78
N GLU A 79 0.40 -3.94 3.73
CA GLU A 79 -0.93 -4.49 3.45
C GLU A 79 -1.88 -3.45 2.86
N VAL A 80 -1.77 -2.18 3.28
CA VAL A 80 -2.56 -1.09 2.72
C VAL A 80 -2.16 -0.85 1.25
N LEU A 81 -0.87 -0.87 0.93
CA LEU A 81 -0.43 -0.75 -0.46
C LEU A 81 -0.95 -1.90 -1.33
N PHE A 82 -0.94 -3.13 -0.80
CA PHE A 82 -1.52 -4.28 -1.49
C PHE A 82 -3.03 -4.14 -1.69
N TYR A 83 -3.76 -3.60 -0.72
CA TYR A 83 -5.19 -3.32 -0.89
C TYR A 83 -5.44 -2.39 -2.08
N TYR A 84 -4.69 -1.30 -2.21
CA TYR A 84 -4.80 -0.38 -3.36
C TYR A 84 -4.31 -0.95 -4.69
N SER A 85 -3.57 -2.06 -4.64
CA SER A 85 -3.03 -2.78 -5.79
C SER A 85 -3.97 -3.85 -6.32
N SER A 86 -4.99 -4.24 -5.56
CA SER A 86 -6.00 -5.20 -6.00
C SER A 86 -6.97 -4.50 -6.95
N LYS A 87 -7.07 -4.98 -8.19
CA LYS A 87 -8.10 -4.55 -9.14
C LYS A 87 -9.48 -4.93 -8.64
#